data_AF-A0AAV5XL63-F1
#
_entry.id   AF-A0AAV5XL63-F1
#
_cell.length_a   1.000
_cell.length_b   1.000
_cell.length_c   1.000
_cell.angle_alpha   90.00
_cell.angle_beta   90.00
_cell.angle_gamma   90.00
#
_symmetry.space_group_name_H-M   'P 1'
#
loop_
_entity.id
_entity.type
_entity.pdbx_description
1 polymer ?
#
loop_
_entity_poly.entity_id
_entity_poly.type
_entity_poly.pdbx_seq_one_letter_code
_entity_poly.pdbx_strand_id
1 'polypeptide(L)'
;MKTFVMALAMVALLAGPALANQCPLLVKQVMDATAGKTDDASKKAVALANEAKALHDAGKHADAVKKADEAAAAINLTLKKK
;
A
#
# COMPACT_ATOMS: atom_id res chain seq x y z
N MET A 1 22.24 31.00 3.36
CA MET A 1 22.97 29.76 3.70
C MET A 1 22.21 29.00 4.80
N LYS A 2 21.67 27.84 4.43
CA LYS A 2 21.77 26.56 5.17
C LYS A 2 20.86 26.18 6.36
N THR A 3 19.83 26.91 6.78
CA THR A 3 19.09 26.49 8.00
C THR A 3 17.63 26.04 7.88
N PHE A 4 16.99 26.03 6.70
CA PHE A 4 15.57 25.67 6.59
C PHE A 4 15.23 24.36 5.84
N VAL A 5 16.23 23.59 5.38
CA VAL A 5 15.99 22.36 4.60
C VAL A 5 15.95 21.08 5.45
N MET A 6 16.27 21.14 6.75
CA MET A 6 16.37 19.95 7.61
C MET A 6 15.10 19.59 8.39
N ALA A 7 14.00 20.34 8.27
CA ALA A 7 12.80 20.10 9.09
C ALA A 7 11.68 19.29 8.42
N LEU A 8 11.73 19.07 7.09
CA LEU A 8 10.65 18.36 6.38
C LEU A 8 10.85 16.84 6.25
N ALA A 9 12.03 16.32 6.59
CA ALA A 9 12.31 14.87 6.50
C ALA A 9 11.83 14.07 7.74
N MET A 10 11.34 14.73 8.80
CA MET A 10 11.02 14.08 10.07
C MET A 10 9.56 13.61 10.23
N VAL A 11 8.65 13.93 9.30
CA VAL A 11 7.25 13.47 9.41
C VAL A 11 7.12 11.95 9.11
N ALA A 12 8.14 11.33 8.50
CA ALA A 12 8.19 9.88 8.33
C ALA A 12 8.58 9.10 9.60
N LEU A 13 9.02 9.77 10.67
CA LEU A 13 9.66 9.11 11.82
C LEU A 13 8.67 8.55 12.87
N LEU A 14 7.36 8.71 12.68
CA LEU A 14 6.33 8.16 13.58
C LEU A 14 5.68 6.87 13.06
N ALA A 15 6.08 6.38 11.89
CA ALA A 15 5.70 5.04 11.45
C ALA A 15 6.54 4.01 12.22
N GLY A 16 6.06 3.59 13.39
CA GLY A 16 6.68 2.50 14.14
C GLY A 16 6.79 1.22 13.28
N PRO A 17 7.61 0.24 13.69
CA PRO A 17 7.86 -1.00 12.92
C PRO A 17 6.59 -1.78 12.56
N ALA A 18 5.48 -1.55 13.28
CA ALA A 18 4.16 -2.06 12.94
C ALA A 18 3.64 -1.59 11.56
N LEU A 19 3.86 -0.32 11.18
CA LEU A 19 3.42 0.22 9.88
C LEU A 19 4.27 -0.27 8.71
N ALA A 20 5.56 -0.50 8.91
CA ALA A 20 6.46 -0.96 7.85
C ALA A 20 5.99 -2.28 7.21
N ASN A 21 5.44 -3.18 8.05
CA ASN A 21 4.92 -4.48 7.61
C ASN A 21 3.44 -4.45 7.16
N GLN A 22 2.73 -3.34 7.32
CA GLN A 22 1.32 -3.26 6.94
C GLN A 22 1.15 -3.24 5.42
N CYS A 23 1.84 -2.35 4.70
CA CYS A 23 1.65 -2.24 3.24
C CYS A 23 1.93 -3.57 2.51
N PRO A 24 3.04 -4.29 2.79
CA PRO A 24 3.29 -5.59 2.18
C PRO A 24 2.23 -6.64 2.53
N LEU A 25 1.70 -6.64 3.76
CA LEU A 25 0.61 -7.53 4.16
C LEU A 25 -0.66 -7.28 3.34
N LEU A 26 -1.06 -6.02 3.20
CA LEU A 26 -2.28 -5.65 2.47
C LEU A 26 -2.16 -5.99 0.98
N VAL A 27 -1.02 -5.68 0.35
CA VAL A 27 -0.74 -6.05 -1.04
C VAL A 27 -0.83 -7.58 -1.22
N LYS A 28 -0.21 -8.34 -0.31
CA LYS A 28 -0.27 -9.80 -0.35
C LYS A 28 -1.71 -10.34 -0.27
N GLN A 29 -2.54 -9.78 0.61
CA GLN A 29 -3.94 -10.21 0.73
C GLN A 29 -4.71 -10.02 -0.59
N VAL A 30 -4.48 -8.91 -1.30
CA VAL A 30 -5.09 -8.68 -2.62
C VAL A 30 -4.53 -9.68 -3.65
N MET A 31 -3.21 -9.85 -3.72
CA MET A 31 -2.58 -10.81 -4.64
C MET A 31 -3.14 -12.23 -4.45
N ASP A 32 -3.20 -12.69 -3.20
CA ASP A 32 -3.71 -14.03 -2.86
C ASP A 32 -5.20 -14.18 -3.25
N ALA A 33 -6.03 -13.14 -3.02
CA ALA A 33 -7.46 -13.17 -3.36
C ALA A 33 -7.74 -13.15 -4.89
N THR A 34 -6.79 -12.64 -5.67
CA THR A 34 -6.85 -12.58 -7.14
C THR A 34 -6.10 -13.71 -7.84
N ALA A 35 -5.40 -14.57 -7.09
CA ALA A 35 -4.57 -15.62 -7.67
C ALA A 35 -5.38 -16.55 -8.58
N GLY A 36 -4.89 -16.74 -9.82
CA GLY A 36 -5.54 -17.58 -10.83
C GLY A 36 -6.83 -17.00 -11.44
N LYS A 37 -7.26 -15.80 -11.02
CA LYS A 37 -8.43 -15.13 -11.58
C LYS A 37 -8.07 -14.29 -12.79
N THR A 38 -8.93 -14.34 -13.80
CA THR A 38 -8.71 -13.64 -15.09
C THR A 38 -9.82 -12.65 -15.43
N ASP A 39 -10.79 -12.47 -14.53
CA ASP A 39 -11.83 -11.45 -14.67
C ASP A 39 -11.26 -10.03 -14.51
N ASP A 40 -11.98 -9.04 -15.05
CA ASP A 40 -11.51 -7.67 -15.13
C ASP A 40 -11.40 -7.00 -13.75
N ALA A 41 -12.26 -7.37 -12.79
CA ALA A 41 -12.17 -6.87 -11.43
C ALA A 41 -10.88 -7.34 -10.75
N SER A 42 -10.54 -8.62 -10.91
CA SER A 42 -9.28 -9.19 -10.42
C SER A 42 -8.06 -8.55 -11.08
N LYS A 43 -8.07 -8.34 -12.41
CA LYS A 43 -6.97 -7.62 -13.10
C LYS A 43 -6.81 -6.19 -12.59
N LYS A 44 -7.92 -5.47 -12.38
CA LYS A 44 -7.92 -4.12 -11.81
C LYS A 44 -7.35 -4.12 -10.39
N ALA A 45 -7.77 -5.05 -9.54
CA ALA A 45 -7.23 -5.20 -8.19
C ALA A 45 -5.73 -5.49 -8.19
N VAL A 46 -5.25 -6.35 -9.11
CA VAL A 46 -3.81 -6.62 -9.26
C VAL A 46 -3.04 -5.35 -9.66
N ALA A 47 -3.55 -4.58 -10.63
CA ALA A 47 -2.92 -3.33 -11.05
C ALA A 47 -2.81 -2.32 -9.89
N LEU A 48 -3.90 -2.11 -9.15
CA LEU A 48 -3.94 -1.22 -7.98
C LEU A 48 -2.99 -1.71 -6.87
N ALA A 49 -2.93 -3.01 -6.58
CA ALA A 49 -2.01 -3.53 -5.58
C ALA A 49 -0.53 -3.41 -6.02
N ASN A 50 -0.22 -3.47 -7.32
CA ASN A 50 1.12 -3.15 -7.83
C ASN A 50 1.46 -1.67 -7.65
N GLU A 51 0.50 -0.76 -7.87
CA GLU A 51 0.68 0.66 -7.55
C GLU A 51 0.92 0.87 -6.05
N ALA A 52 0.17 0.17 -5.19
CA ALA A 52 0.38 0.21 -3.74
C ALA A 52 1.79 -0.26 -3.35
N LYS A 53 2.29 -1.32 -3.99
CA LYS A 53 3.67 -1.78 -3.81
C LYS A 53 4.69 -0.70 -4.24
N ALA A 54 4.50 -0.08 -5.40
CA ALA A 54 5.38 0.98 -5.87
C ALA A 54 5.39 2.20 -4.92
N LEU A 55 4.23 2.57 -4.38
CA LEU A 55 4.11 3.62 -3.36
C LEU A 55 4.85 3.25 -2.06
N HIS A 56 4.77 1.99 -1.63
CA HIS A 56 5.53 1.49 -0.49
C HIS A 56 7.04 1.56 -0.74
N ASP A 57 7.50 1.08 -1.90
CA ASP A 57 8.92 1.11 -2.29
C ASP A 57 9.45 2.56 -2.36
N ALA A 58 8.58 3.53 -2.66
CA ALA A 58 8.86 4.97 -2.64
C ALA A 58 8.73 5.63 -1.24
N GLY A 59 8.49 4.87 -0.18
CA GLY A 59 8.31 5.38 1.19
C GLY A 59 6.97 6.08 1.46
N LYS A 60 6.03 6.08 0.49
CA LYS A 60 4.71 6.71 0.60
C LYS A 60 3.71 5.77 1.25
N HIS A 61 3.93 5.42 2.52
CA HIS A 61 3.15 4.38 3.20
C HIS A 61 1.65 4.67 3.33
N ALA A 62 1.26 5.91 3.58
CA ALA A 62 -0.15 6.28 3.67
C ALA A 62 -0.87 6.09 2.32
N ASP A 63 -0.22 6.47 1.22
CA ASP A 63 -0.77 6.31 -0.12
C ASP A 63 -0.79 4.83 -0.53
N ALA A 64 0.23 4.06 -0.15
CA ALA A 64 0.27 2.62 -0.37
C ALA A 64 -0.91 1.90 0.30
N VAL A 65 -1.23 2.24 1.55
CA VAL A 65 -2.39 1.66 2.27
C VAL A 65 -3.70 2.02 1.58
N LYS A 66 -3.91 3.30 1.23
CA LYS A 66 -5.13 3.73 0.51
C LYS A 66 -5.30 2.98 -0.81
N LYS A 67 -4.21 2.85 -1.56
CA LYS A 67 -4.22 2.15 -2.84
C LYS A 67 -4.48 0.66 -2.68
N ALA A 68 -3.99 0.02 -1.61
CA ALA A 68 -4.35 -1.36 -1.28
C ALA A 68 -5.83 -1.50 -0.88
N ASP A 69 -6.41 -0.53 -0.17
CA ASP A 69 -7.84 -0.47 0.13
C ASP A 69 -8.69 -0.35 -1.16
N GLU A 70 -8.28 0.49 -2.11
CA GLU A 70 -8.93 0.59 -3.45
C GLU A 70 -8.89 -0.74 -4.20
N ALA A 71 -7.74 -1.42 -4.15
CA ALA A 71 -7.57 -2.73 -4.78
C ALA A 71 -8.50 -3.78 -4.17
N ALA A 72 -8.62 -3.79 -2.83
CA ALA A 72 -9.50 -4.70 -2.12
C ALA A 72 -10.98 -4.39 -2.41
N ALA A 73 -11.37 -3.12 -2.47
CA ALA A 73 -12.73 -2.71 -2.82
C ALA A 73 -13.14 -3.19 -4.22
N ALA A 74 -12.23 -3.19 -5.19
CA ALA A 74 -12.50 -3.66 -6.55
C ALA A 74 -12.95 -5.14 -6.62
N ILE A 75 -12.59 -5.95 -5.61
CA ILE A 75 -12.95 -7.37 -5.52
C ILE A 75 -13.80 -7.68 -4.28
N ASN A 76 -14.35 -6.66 -3.61
CA ASN A 76 -15.11 -6.77 -2.36
C ASN A 76 -14.36 -7.54 -1.24
N LEU A 77 -13.03 -7.42 -1.21
CA LEU A 77 -12.20 -8.03 -0.17
C LEU A 77 -12.16 -7.13 1.07
N THR A 78 -12.37 -7.72 2.24
CA THR A 78 -12.11 -7.03 3.52
C THR A 78 -10.66 -7.29 3.95
N LEU A 79 -9.85 -6.24 4.01
CA LEU A 79 -8.45 -6.33 4.42
C LEU A 79 -8.30 -6.48 5.94
N LYS A 80 -7.33 -7.30 6.35
CA LYS A 80 -6.93 -7.39 7.76
C LYS A 80 -5.73 -6.49 8.01
N LYS A 81 -6.00 -5.34 8.64
CA LYS A 81 -5.00 -4.36 9.08
C LYS A 81 -4.43 -4.77 10.45
N LYS A 82 -3.20 -4.37 10.75
CA LYS A 82 -2.53 -4.68 12.03
C LYS A 82 -2.79 -3.60 13.07
#